data_AF-A0A2K4DR76-F1
#
_entry.id   AF-A0A2K4DR76-F1
#
_cell.length_a   1.000
_cell.length_b   1.000
_cell.length_c   1.000
_cell.angle_alpha   90.00
_cell.angle_beta   90.00
_cell.angle_gamma   90.00
#
_symmetry.space_group_name_H-M   'P 1'
#
loop_
_entity.id
_entity.type
_entity.pdbx_description
1 polymer ?
#
loop_
_entity_poly.entity_id
_entity_poly.type
_entity_poly.pdbx_seq_one_letter_code
_entity_poly.pdbx_strand_id
1 'polypeptide(L)'
;MKPINSILKTNNDLEKRIAKIKQQVINDPDVKAFLIEHKSELTNEVIDNDLNVLQEYKDQQKNYDGHDYEDCPNFVKGHVPELYIENNRIKIRYNLCPCKIKYDEERFNSQLITSHHMQRDTLDAKVKDIHTNGRNRLEIAMAVNDICKKLVNKEQVKGLYIHGPFGTGKSFILGAIANQLKSKRVASTIVYLPEYIRTLKSGFRDGSYETKLQRIREANILMLDDIGAEEVTPWVRDEVMGPLLHYRMVHELPTFLSSNLNLDELEHHLAITREGAEETKAARIIERIKSLTNTYYLDGENLRNN
;
A
#
# COMPACT_ATOMS: atom_id res chain seq x y z
N MET A 1 -19.01 -5.49 -62.21
CA MET A 1 -20.04 -5.92 -61.23
C MET A 1 -19.75 -7.37 -60.84
N LYS A 2 -19.52 -7.67 -59.55
CA LYS A 2 -19.36 -9.08 -59.12
C LYS A 2 -20.67 -9.85 -59.38
N PRO A 3 -20.64 -11.06 -59.96
CA PRO A 3 -21.85 -11.78 -60.33
C PRO A 3 -22.65 -12.20 -59.09
N ILE A 4 -23.98 -12.03 -59.13
CA ILE A 4 -24.95 -12.37 -58.07
C ILE A 4 -24.75 -13.78 -57.48
N ASN A 5 -24.33 -14.73 -58.31
CA ASN A 5 -24.06 -16.12 -57.89
C ASN A 5 -22.86 -16.25 -56.93
N SER A 6 -21.90 -15.32 -56.99
CA SER A 6 -20.76 -15.28 -56.06
C SER A 6 -21.16 -14.76 -54.68
N ILE A 7 -22.16 -13.87 -54.61
CA ILE A 7 -22.72 -13.28 -53.38
C ILE A 7 -23.64 -14.29 -52.68
N LEU A 8 -24.48 -15.02 -53.43
CA LEU A 8 -25.34 -16.09 -52.90
C LEU A 8 -24.54 -17.27 -52.32
N LYS A 9 -23.44 -17.66 -52.97
CA LYS A 9 -22.53 -18.68 -52.44
C LYS A 9 -21.81 -18.23 -51.17
N THR A 10 -21.38 -16.96 -51.10
CA THR A 10 -20.74 -16.43 -49.89
C THR A 10 -21.71 -16.39 -48.71
N ASN A 11 -22.98 -16.03 -48.92
CA ASN A 11 -24.01 -16.06 -47.87
C ASN A 11 -24.26 -17.48 -47.33
N ASN A 12 -24.45 -18.46 -48.20
CA ASN A 12 -24.68 -19.85 -47.78
C ASN A 12 -23.49 -20.45 -46.99
N ASP A 13 -22.26 -20.10 -47.37
CA ASP A 13 -21.07 -20.56 -46.65
C ASP A 13 -20.92 -19.85 -45.28
N LEU A 14 -21.36 -18.60 -45.18
CA LEU A 14 -21.37 -17.83 -43.93
C LEU A 14 -22.42 -18.36 -42.94
N GLU A 15 -23.63 -18.64 -43.41
CA GLU A 15 -24.70 -19.25 -42.61
C GLU A 15 -24.29 -20.62 -42.07
N LYS A 16 -23.65 -21.45 -42.89
CA LYS A 16 -23.10 -22.74 -42.45
C LYS A 16 -22.02 -22.59 -41.37
N ARG A 17 -21.17 -21.57 -41.47
CA ARG A 17 -20.16 -21.27 -40.45
C ARG A 17 -20.78 -20.80 -39.15
N ILE A 18 -21.76 -19.89 -39.20
CA ILE A 18 -22.50 -19.41 -38.02
C ILE A 18 -23.23 -20.57 -37.34
N ALA A 19 -23.91 -21.43 -38.11
CA ALA A 19 -24.58 -22.61 -37.57
C ALA A 19 -23.60 -23.58 -36.88
N LYS A 20 -22.41 -23.77 -37.45
CA LYS A 20 -21.34 -24.59 -36.85
C LYS A 20 -20.82 -23.98 -35.54
N ILE A 21 -20.57 -22.67 -35.51
CA ILE A 21 -20.14 -21.94 -34.30
C ILE A 21 -21.22 -22.04 -33.23
N LYS A 22 -22.47 -21.77 -33.58
CA LYS A 22 -23.63 -21.89 -32.69
C LYS A 22 -23.69 -23.28 -32.04
N GLN A 23 -23.56 -24.33 -32.86
CA GLN A 23 -23.57 -25.70 -32.35
C GLN A 23 -22.38 -25.99 -31.42
N GLN A 24 -21.20 -25.45 -31.72
CA GLN A 24 -20.03 -25.59 -30.84
C GLN A 24 -20.15 -24.83 -29.53
N VAL A 25 -20.85 -23.69 -29.51
CA VAL A 25 -21.07 -22.87 -28.31
C VAL A 25 -22.14 -23.47 -27.42
N ILE A 26 -23.28 -23.88 -27.99
CA ILE A 26 -24.39 -24.48 -27.23
C ILE A 26 -24.02 -25.86 -26.65
N ASN A 27 -23.09 -26.57 -27.27
CA ASN A 27 -22.60 -27.86 -26.77
C ASN A 27 -21.48 -27.75 -25.74
N ASP A 28 -20.97 -26.54 -25.46
CA ASP A 28 -20.03 -26.34 -24.37
C ASP A 28 -20.71 -26.70 -23.02
N PRO A 29 -20.05 -27.48 -22.13
CA PRO A 29 -20.68 -27.94 -20.90
C PRO A 29 -21.22 -26.82 -20.01
N ASP A 30 -20.48 -25.72 -19.86
CA ASP A 30 -20.85 -24.61 -18.99
C ASP A 30 -21.99 -23.79 -19.59
N VAL A 31 -21.90 -23.48 -20.90
CA VAL A 31 -22.98 -22.80 -21.62
C VAL A 31 -24.26 -23.64 -21.61
N LYS A 32 -24.15 -24.94 -21.85
CA LYS A 32 -25.29 -25.85 -21.86
C LYS A 32 -25.97 -25.93 -20.49
N ALA A 33 -25.19 -25.96 -19.41
CA ALA A 33 -25.73 -25.94 -18.05
C ALA A 33 -26.56 -24.67 -17.81
N PHE A 34 -26.01 -23.50 -18.15
CA PHE A 34 -26.72 -22.21 -18.03
C PHE A 34 -28.02 -22.15 -18.86
N LEU A 35 -27.98 -22.62 -20.12
CA LEU A 35 -29.17 -22.63 -20.98
C LEU A 35 -30.26 -23.58 -20.48
N ILE A 36 -29.89 -24.69 -19.84
CA ILE A 36 -30.84 -25.62 -19.23
C ILE A 36 -31.48 -25.01 -17.98
N GLU A 37 -30.67 -24.37 -17.13
CA GLU A 37 -31.12 -23.70 -15.92
C GLU A 37 -32.13 -22.59 -16.23
N HIS A 38 -31.87 -21.79 -17.27
CA HIS A 38 -32.72 -20.67 -17.66
C HIS A 38 -33.66 -20.95 -18.84
N LYS A 39 -34.03 -22.22 -19.06
CA LYS A 39 -34.85 -22.63 -20.22
C LYS A 39 -36.22 -21.95 -20.27
N SER A 40 -36.79 -21.56 -19.13
CA SER A 40 -38.07 -20.83 -19.06
C SER A 40 -37.96 -19.35 -19.43
N GLU A 41 -36.76 -18.77 -19.37
CA GLU A 41 -36.50 -17.34 -19.59
C GLU A 41 -35.90 -17.07 -20.98
N LEU A 42 -35.26 -18.07 -21.59
CA LEU A 42 -34.53 -17.90 -22.85
C LEU A 42 -35.29 -18.47 -24.05
N THR A 43 -35.42 -17.66 -25.10
CA THR A 43 -35.89 -18.12 -26.42
C THR A 43 -34.71 -18.38 -27.36
N ASN A 44 -34.95 -19.15 -28.42
CA ASN A 44 -33.93 -19.39 -29.45
C ASN A 44 -33.44 -18.08 -30.11
N GLU A 45 -34.32 -17.09 -30.24
CA GLU A 45 -34.00 -15.77 -30.79
C GLU A 45 -33.02 -15.00 -29.89
N VAL A 46 -33.19 -15.08 -28.56
CA VAL A 46 -32.24 -14.48 -27.61
C VAL A 46 -30.87 -15.15 -27.72
N ILE A 47 -30.85 -16.49 -27.79
CA ILE A 47 -29.60 -17.27 -27.94
C ILE A 47 -28.87 -16.89 -29.25
N ASP A 48 -29.62 -16.68 -30.34
CA ASP A 48 -29.04 -16.26 -31.62
C ASP A 48 -28.48 -14.84 -31.57
N ASN A 49 -29.22 -13.91 -30.97
CA ASN A 49 -28.80 -12.51 -30.85
C ASN A 49 -27.60 -12.33 -29.91
N ASP A 50 -27.49 -13.15 -28.86
CA ASP A 50 -26.44 -13.09 -27.85
C ASP A 50 -25.37 -14.17 -28.04
N LEU A 51 -25.30 -14.80 -29.22
CA LEU A 51 -24.33 -15.85 -29.53
C LEU A 51 -22.87 -15.41 -29.32
N ASN A 52 -22.58 -14.14 -29.59
CA ASN A 52 -21.25 -13.56 -29.36
C ASN A 52 -20.88 -13.55 -27.86
N VAL A 53 -21.84 -13.27 -26.97
CA VAL A 53 -21.65 -13.28 -25.51
C VAL A 53 -21.38 -14.71 -25.03
N LEU A 54 -22.15 -15.69 -25.54
CA LEU A 54 -21.94 -17.09 -25.21
C LEU A 54 -20.58 -17.61 -25.71
N GLN A 55 -20.13 -17.15 -26.88
CA GLN A 55 -18.81 -17.47 -27.41
C GLN A 55 -17.70 -16.81 -26.57
N GLU A 56 -17.83 -15.53 -26.20
CA GLU A 56 -16.89 -14.84 -25.30
C GLU A 56 -16.78 -15.53 -23.94
N TYR A 57 -17.90 -16.00 -23.39
CA TYR A 57 -17.90 -16.78 -22.16
C TYR A 57 -17.20 -18.13 -22.33
N LYS A 58 -17.49 -18.84 -23.43
CA LYS A 58 -16.87 -20.13 -23.75
C LYS A 58 -15.34 -20.04 -23.80
N ASP A 59 -14.80 -19.01 -24.45
CA ASP A 59 -13.35 -18.87 -24.69
C ASP A 59 -12.55 -18.42 -23.46
N GLN A 60 -13.23 -18.20 -22.32
CA GLN A 60 -12.62 -17.82 -21.05
C GLN A 60 -12.67 -18.98 -20.04
N GLN A 61 -11.84 -18.89 -19.01
CA GLN A 61 -11.75 -19.83 -17.91
C GLN A 61 -12.64 -19.41 -16.73
N LYS A 62 -13.55 -20.32 -16.33
CA LYS A 62 -14.59 -20.06 -15.31
C LYS A 62 -14.09 -20.36 -13.91
N ASN A 63 -13.23 -21.38 -13.80
CA ASN A 63 -12.73 -21.89 -12.53
C ASN A 63 -11.25 -21.56 -12.37
N TYR A 64 -10.90 -21.11 -11.17
CA TYR A 64 -9.52 -20.87 -10.80
C TYR A 64 -8.75 -22.20 -10.70
N ASP A 65 -7.60 -22.27 -11.36
CA ASP A 65 -6.74 -23.47 -11.44
C ASP A 65 -5.40 -23.31 -10.70
N GLY A 66 -5.18 -22.18 -10.03
CA GLY A 66 -3.93 -21.89 -9.33
C GLY A 66 -2.96 -20.98 -10.07
N HIS A 67 -3.31 -20.42 -11.24
CA HIS A 67 -2.45 -19.49 -11.98
C HIS A 67 -2.11 -18.21 -11.20
N ASP A 68 -0.94 -17.63 -11.47
CA ASP A 68 -0.56 -16.32 -10.95
C ASP A 68 -1.25 -15.19 -11.74
N TYR A 69 -1.37 -14.01 -11.12
CA TYR A 69 -2.07 -12.87 -11.72
C TYR A 69 -1.49 -12.44 -13.07
N GLU A 70 -0.17 -12.57 -13.26
CA GLU A 70 0.51 -12.21 -14.50
C GLU A 70 0.06 -13.07 -15.69
N ASP A 71 -0.25 -14.33 -15.43
CA ASP A 71 -0.62 -15.36 -16.41
C ASP A 71 -2.14 -15.60 -16.47
N CYS A 72 -2.95 -14.70 -15.89
CA CYS A 72 -4.40 -14.87 -15.87
C CYS A 72 -4.96 -14.97 -17.30
N PRO A 73 -5.60 -16.10 -17.67
CA PRO A 73 -5.94 -16.42 -19.08
C PRO A 73 -7.22 -15.73 -19.57
N ASN A 74 -7.92 -15.01 -18.70
CA ASN A 74 -9.20 -14.37 -19.01
C ASN A 74 -9.03 -13.00 -19.67
N PHE A 75 -10.04 -12.61 -20.46
CA PHE A 75 -9.99 -11.37 -21.24
C PHE A 75 -9.89 -10.15 -20.33
N VAL A 76 -10.63 -10.16 -19.21
CA VAL A 76 -10.47 -9.20 -18.13
C VAL A 76 -9.50 -9.78 -17.11
N LYS A 77 -8.25 -9.33 -17.17
CA LYS A 77 -7.16 -9.83 -16.30
C LYS A 77 -7.57 -9.81 -14.82
N GLY A 78 -7.39 -10.95 -14.15
CA GLY A 78 -7.71 -11.12 -12.74
C GLY A 78 -9.19 -11.28 -12.41
N HIS A 79 -10.04 -11.59 -13.40
CA HIS A 79 -11.47 -11.82 -13.19
C HIS A 79 -11.90 -13.14 -13.83
N VAL A 80 -12.99 -13.73 -13.32
CA VAL A 80 -13.67 -14.88 -13.92
C VAL A 80 -15.04 -14.44 -14.44
N PRO A 81 -15.45 -14.86 -15.64
CA PRO A 81 -16.74 -14.50 -16.20
C PRO A 81 -17.86 -15.36 -15.62
N GLU A 82 -19.03 -14.77 -15.43
CA GLU A 82 -20.26 -15.43 -15.00
C GLU A 82 -21.40 -14.96 -15.91
N LEU A 83 -22.17 -15.90 -16.45
CA LEU A 83 -23.35 -15.58 -17.25
C LEU A 83 -24.53 -15.20 -16.35
N TYR A 84 -25.29 -14.19 -16.76
CA TYR A 84 -26.55 -13.83 -16.13
C TYR A 84 -27.55 -13.30 -17.15
N ILE A 85 -28.83 -13.29 -16.78
CA ILE A 85 -29.91 -12.73 -17.60
C ILE A 85 -30.34 -11.40 -17.02
N GLU A 86 -30.43 -10.39 -17.88
CA GLU A 86 -31.01 -9.09 -17.52
C GLU A 86 -31.78 -8.54 -18.71
N ASN A 87 -33.04 -8.14 -18.48
CA ASN A 87 -33.92 -7.59 -19.52
C ASN A 87 -34.02 -8.50 -20.76
N ASN A 88 -34.17 -9.81 -20.53
CA ASN A 88 -34.29 -10.82 -21.57
C ASN A 88 -33.08 -10.92 -22.53
N ARG A 89 -31.89 -10.53 -22.04
CA ARG A 89 -30.60 -10.63 -22.72
C ARG A 89 -29.61 -11.42 -21.87
N ILE A 90 -28.77 -12.20 -22.52
CA ILE A 90 -27.64 -12.89 -21.89
C ILE A 90 -26.47 -11.92 -21.80
N LYS A 91 -25.88 -11.81 -20.60
CA LYS A 91 -24.74 -10.92 -20.32
C LYS A 91 -23.66 -11.64 -19.53
N ILE A 92 -22.45 -11.09 -19.54
CA ILE A 92 -21.32 -11.55 -18.71
C ILE A 92 -21.08 -10.52 -17.61
N ARG A 93 -20.95 -10.99 -16.37
CA ARG A 93 -20.39 -10.24 -15.26
C ARG A 93 -19.00 -10.79 -14.96
N TYR A 94 -18.10 -9.90 -14.55
CA TYR A 94 -16.74 -10.26 -14.17
C TYR A 94 -16.58 -10.24 -12.65
N ASN A 95 -16.43 -11.41 -12.06
CA ASN A 95 -16.15 -11.58 -10.63
C ASN A 95 -14.64 -11.62 -10.39
N LEU A 96 -14.20 -11.28 -9.18
CA LEU A 96 -12.79 -11.30 -8.82
C LEU A 96 -12.23 -12.73 -8.88
N CYS A 97 -11.15 -12.94 -9.62
CA CYS A 97 -10.41 -14.19 -9.62
C CYS A 97 -9.53 -14.29 -8.35
N PRO A 98 -9.39 -15.47 -7.73
CA PRO A 98 -8.48 -15.68 -6.60
C PRO A 98 -7.03 -15.21 -6.85
N CYS A 99 -6.52 -15.30 -8.08
CA CYS A 99 -5.18 -14.79 -8.42
C CYS A 99 -5.05 -13.28 -8.17
N LYS A 100 -6.09 -12.50 -8.49
CA LYS A 100 -6.12 -11.06 -8.29
C LYS A 100 -6.25 -10.71 -6.81
N ILE A 101 -7.07 -11.45 -6.08
CA ILE A 101 -7.19 -11.29 -4.62
C ILE A 101 -5.82 -11.51 -3.97
N LYS A 102 -5.13 -12.61 -4.32
CA LYS A 102 -3.79 -12.92 -3.80
C LYS A 102 -2.77 -11.85 -4.20
N TYR A 103 -2.75 -11.43 -5.46
CA TYR A 103 -1.84 -10.39 -5.94
C TYR A 103 -2.07 -9.03 -5.25
N ASP A 104 -3.33 -8.62 -5.11
CA ASP A 104 -3.69 -7.38 -4.43
C ASP A 104 -3.38 -7.47 -2.93
N GLU A 105 -3.57 -8.64 -2.29
CA GLU A 105 -3.17 -8.89 -0.90
C GLU A 105 -1.64 -8.85 -0.72
N GLU A 106 -0.86 -9.45 -1.61
CA GLU A 106 0.61 -9.41 -1.57
C GLU A 106 1.14 -7.99 -1.79
N ARG A 107 0.54 -7.26 -2.74
CA ARG A 107 0.84 -5.85 -2.99
C ARG A 107 0.47 -4.97 -1.79
N PHE A 108 -0.66 -5.23 -1.17
CA PHE A 108 -1.09 -4.53 0.04
C PHE A 108 -0.18 -4.87 1.21
N ASN A 109 0.15 -6.15 1.42
CA ASN A 109 1.02 -6.64 2.48
C ASN A 109 2.45 -6.10 2.37
N SER A 110 2.99 -6.02 1.15
CA SER A 110 4.29 -5.39 0.90
C SER A 110 4.28 -3.88 1.13
N GLN A 111 3.11 -3.25 1.17
CA GLN A 111 2.92 -1.84 1.55
C GLN A 111 2.60 -1.65 3.04
N LEU A 112 2.24 -2.71 3.77
CA LEU A 112 1.81 -2.60 5.17
C LEU A 112 2.93 -2.16 6.12
N ILE A 113 4.17 -2.59 5.87
CA ILE A 113 5.39 -2.07 6.48
C ILE A 113 6.43 -1.94 5.37
N THR A 114 6.61 -0.73 4.85
CA THR A 114 7.78 -0.43 4.03
C THR A 114 8.92 -0.06 4.98
N SER A 115 9.85 -0.99 5.23
CA SER A 115 11.02 -0.77 6.07
C SER A 115 12.25 -0.48 5.21
N HIS A 116 12.82 0.71 5.36
CA HIS A 116 14.09 1.04 4.73
C HIS A 116 15.23 0.91 5.74
N HIS A 117 16.14 -0.05 5.52
CA HIS A 117 17.39 -0.23 6.26
C HIS A 117 17.26 -0.50 7.78
N MET A 118 16.23 -1.22 8.23
CA MET A 118 16.05 -1.59 9.63
C MET A 118 16.53 -3.01 9.98
N GLN A 119 16.92 -3.22 11.24
CA GLN A 119 17.26 -4.53 11.81
C GLN A 119 16.01 -5.41 12.01
N ARG A 120 16.15 -6.73 11.85
CA ARG A 120 15.04 -7.71 11.95
C ARG A 120 14.31 -7.63 13.28
N ASP A 121 15.02 -7.42 14.38
CA ASP A 121 14.44 -7.37 15.73
C ASP A 121 13.46 -6.20 15.91
N THR A 122 13.63 -5.12 15.14
CA THR A 122 12.67 -4.01 15.10
C THR A 122 11.43 -4.37 14.28
N LEU A 123 11.59 -5.21 13.26
CA LEU A 123 10.48 -5.69 12.41
C LEU A 123 9.62 -6.75 13.09
N ASP A 124 10.09 -7.41 14.14
CA ASP A 124 9.34 -8.43 14.89
C ASP A 124 8.81 -7.93 16.26
N ALA A 125 9.07 -6.67 16.60
CA ALA A 125 8.68 -6.04 17.86
C ALA A 125 7.16 -6.05 18.09
N LYS A 126 6.72 -6.31 19.33
CA LYS A 126 5.28 -6.29 19.69
C LYS A 126 5.06 -5.35 20.86
N VAL A 127 3.90 -4.71 20.89
CA VAL A 127 3.55 -3.76 21.96
C VAL A 127 3.51 -4.43 23.33
N LYS A 128 3.11 -5.70 23.41
CA LYS A 128 3.15 -6.49 24.65
C LYS A 128 4.55 -6.77 25.19
N ASP A 129 5.57 -6.66 24.34
CA ASP A 129 6.96 -6.93 24.67
C ASP A 129 7.70 -5.63 25.07
N ILE A 130 7.01 -4.47 25.07
CA ILE A 130 7.55 -3.22 25.61
C ILE A 130 7.66 -3.36 27.13
N HIS A 131 8.88 -3.27 27.66
CA HIS A 131 9.10 -3.29 29.10
C HIS A 131 8.35 -2.12 29.75
N THR A 132 7.53 -2.39 30.77
CA THR A 132 6.74 -1.38 31.50
C THR A 132 7.35 -1.00 32.85
N ASN A 133 8.64 -1.29 33.01
CA ASN A 133 9.39 -0.99 34.22
C ASN A 133 9.63 0.52 34.30
N GLY A 134 9.04 1.18 35.29
CA GLY A 134 9.16 2.63 35.47
C GLY A 134 8.01 3.42 34.85
N ARG A 135 7.78 4.62 35.39
CA ARG A 135 6.63 5.47 35.03
C ARG A 135 6.64 5.88 33.55
N ASN A 136 7.79 6.33 33.05
CA ASN A 136 7.92 6.81 31.66
C ASN A 136 7.57 5.71 30.64
N ARG A 137 8.06 4.49 30.87
CA ARG A 137 7.79 3.35 29.98
C ARG A 137 6.33 2.93 29.98
N LEU A 138 5.69 2.93 31.15
CA LEU A 138 4.28 2.65 31.29
C LEU A 138 3.43 3.69 30.54
N GLU A 139 3.77 4.98 30.69
CA GLU A 139 3.10 6.09 30.01
C GLU A 139 3.19 5.95 28.48
N ILE A 140 4.39 5.66 27.96
CA ILE A 140 4.59 5.41 26.53
C ILE A 140 3.79 4.20 26.06
N ALA A 141 3.79 3.09 26.80
CA ALA A 141 3.03 1.90 26.43
C ALA A 141 1.51 2.17 26.38
N MET A 142 0.99 2.97 27.32
CA MET A 142 -0.40 3.41 27.31
C MET A 142 -0.70 4.32 26.11
N ALA A 143 0.16 5.29 25.83
CA ALA A 143 0.03 6.20 24.69
C ALA A 143 0.08 5.46 23.35
N VAL A 144 0.98 4.49 23.19
CA VAL A 144 1.08 3.62 22.01
C VAL A 144 -0.22 2.85 21.81
N ASN A 145 -0.75 2.21 22.85
CA ASN A 145 -1.99 1.44 22.72
C ASN A 145 -3.20 2.31 22.37
N ASP A 146 -3.31 3.51 22.96
CA ASP A 146 -4.37 4.48 22.65
C ASP A 146 -4.27 4.98 21.19
N ILE A 147 -3.08 5.42 20.77
CA ILE A 147 -2.85 5.90 19.41
C ILE A 147 -3.11 4.81 18.37
N CYS A 148 -2.66 3.57 18.60
CA CYS A 148 -2.95 2.46 17.69
C CYS A 148 -4.46 2.22 17.53
N LYS A 149 -5.25 2.32 18.61
CA LYS A 149 -6.71 2.18 18.53
C LYS A 149 -7.34 3.30 17.71
N LYS A 150 -6.96 4.55 17.98
CA LYS A 150 -7.44 5.74 17.26
C LYS A 150 -7.10 5.68 15.77
N LEU A 151 -5.87 5.29 15.42
CA LEU A 151 -5.45 5.10 14.03
C LEU A 151 -6.26 4.04 13.29
N VAL A 152 -6.58 2.93 13.95
CA VAL A 152 -7.44 1.87 13.36
C VAL A 152 -8.85 2.39 13.11
N ASN A 153 -9.35 3.26 13.98
CA ASN A 153 -10.64 3.94 13.81
C ASN A 153 -10.60 5.12 12.83
N LYS A 154 -9.43 5.41 12.22
CA LYS A 154 -9.20 6.57 11.33
C LYS A 154 -9.46 7.92 12.00
N GLU A 155 -9.25 7.98 13.32
CA GLU A 155 -9.29 9.23 14.07
C GLU A 155 -8.00 10.02 13.83
N GLN A 156 -8.08 11.35 13.86
CA GLN A 156 -6.90 12.19 13.80
C GLN A 156 -6.10 12.09 15.10
N VAL A 157 -4.79 11.89 14.96
CA VAL A 157 -3.86 11.78 16.10
C VAL A 157 -2.57 12.51 15.81
N LYS A 158 -1.99 13.11 16.86
CA LYS A 158 -0.56 13.41 16.88
C LYS A 158 0.22 12.13 17.08
N GLY A 159 1.35 11.98 16.41
CA GLY A 159 2.26 10.87 16.65
C GLY A 159 3.09 11.08 17.91
N LEU A 160 4.17 10.30 18.03
CA LEU A 160 5.05 10.32 19.18
C LEU A 160 6.44 10.80 18.78
N TYR A 161 7.04 11.69 19.57
CA TYR A 161 8.47 11.97 19.52
C TYR A 161 9.10 11.31 20.75
N ILE A 162 9.78 10.18 20.53
CA ILE A 162 10.38 9.37 21.59
C ILE A 162 11.87 9.67 21.63
N HIS A 163 12.36 10.24 22.72
CA HIS A 163 13.78 10.55 22.87
C HIS A 163 14.41 9.97 24.13
N GLY A 164 15.73 9.81 24.11
CA GLY A 164 16.48 9.33 25.26
C GLY A 164 17.79 8.63 24.87
N PRO A 165 18.52 8.07 25.84
CA PRO A 165 19.84 7.47 25.61
C PRO A 165 19.85 6.33 24.59
N PHE A 166 21.04 6.01 24.07
CA PHE A 166 21.24 4.86 23.18
C PHE A 166 20.81 3.54 23.85
N GLY A 167 20.20 2.66 23.06
CA GLY A 167 19.87 1.30 23.52
C GLY A 167 18.67 1.18 24.47
N THR A 168 17.91 2.26 24.72
CA THR A 168 16.72 2.21 25.58
C THR A 168 15.48 1.57 24.92
N GLY A 169 15.52 1.30 23.61
CA GLY A 169 14.44 0.61 22.88
C GLY A 169 13.51 1.52 22.07
N LYS A 170 13.91 2.75 21.72
CA LYS A 170 13.08 3.69 20.95
C LYS A 170 12.65 3.13 19.58
N SER A 171 13.60 2.59 18.81
CA SER A 171 13.34 1.94 17.51
C SER A 171 12.40 0.75 17.65
N PHE A 172 12.57 -0.05 18.73
CA PHE A 172 11.69 -1.17 19.04
C PHE A 172 10.24 -0.73 19.24
N ILE A 173 10.02 0.41 19.92
CA ILE A 173 8.66 0.95 20.12
C ILE A 173 8.04 1.36 18.77
N LEU A 174 8.78 2.01 17.87
CA LEU A 174 8.27 2.32 16.52
C LEU A 174 7.92 1.05 15.75
N GLY A 175 8.79 0.03 15.78
CA GLY A 175 8.53 -1.27 15.19
C GLY A 175 7.29 -1.96 15.76
N ALA A 176 7.09 -1.87 17.07
CA ALA A 176 5.93 -2.40 17.77
C ALA A 176 4.62 -1.72 17.33
N ILE A 177 4.63 -0.39 17.15
CA ILE A 177 3.49 0.35 16.59
C ILE A 177 3.21 -0.13 15.17
N ALA A 178 4.23 -0.21 14.31
CA ALA A 178 4.09 -0.63 12.91
C ALA A 178 3.48 -2.04 12.81
N ASN A 179 3.93 -2.97 13.64
CA ASN A 179 3.41 -4.33 13.69
C ASN A 179 1.98 -4.41 14.22
N GLN A 180 1.63 -3.62 15.24
CA GLN A 180 0.26 -3.55 15.72
C GLN A 180 -0.68 -3.04 14.63
N LEU A 181 -0.28 -1.99 13.90
CA LEU A 181 -1.03 -1.44 12.77
C LEU A 181 -1.15 -2.44 11.61
N LYS A 182 -0.05 -3.13 11.27
CA LYS A 182 -0.05 -4.20 10.26
C LYS A 182 -1.04 -5.32 10.61
N SER A 183 -1.10 -5.75 11.88
CA SER A 183 -2.05 -6.76 12.34
C SER A 183 -3.52 -6.35 12.15
N LYS A 184 -3.78 -5.04 12.02
CA LYS A 184 -5.09 -4.44 11.78
C LYS A 184 -5.25 -3.95 10.34
N ARG A 185 -4.38 -4.37 9.41
CA ARG A 185 -4.38 -3.98 8.00
C ARG A 185 -4.30 -2.47 7.78
N VAL A 186 -3.61 -1.76 8.67
CA VAL A 186 -3.31 -0.33 8.51
C VAL A 186 -1.88 -0.17 8.01
N ALA A 187 -1.72 0.41 6.82
CA ALA A 187 -0.42 0.59 6.19
C ALA A 187 0.41 1.67 6.89
N SER A 188 1.68 1.37 7.16
CA SER A 188 2.64 2.29 7.76
C SER A 188 4.01 2.16 7.09
N THR A 189 4.79 3.24 7.12
CA THR A 189 6.16 3.27 6.58
C THR A 189 7.12 3.61 7.70
N ILE A 190 8.18 2.81 7.83
CA ILE A 190 9.24 3.06 8.81
C ILE A 190 10.58 3.24 8.10
N VAL A 191 11.27 4.31 8.44
CA VAL A 191 12.48 4.76 7.73
C VAL A 191 13.57 5.01 8.75
N TYR A 192 14.70 4.32 8.60
CA TYR A 192 15.92 4.72 9.28
C TYR A 192 16.52 5.94 8.58
N LEU A 193 16.42 7.11 9.22
CA LEU A 193 16.65 8.40 8.55
C LEU A 193 18.08 8.58 8.03
N PRO A 194 19.16 8.19 8.76
CA PRO A 194 20.53 8.36 8.28
C PRO A 194 20.82 7.64 6.95
N GLU A 195 20.40 6.38 6.82
CA GLU A 195 20.59 5.60 5.58
C GLU A 195 19.69 6.08 4.46
N TYR A 196 18.48 6.52 4.79
CA TYR A 196 17.56 7.07 3.81
C TYR A 196 18.11 8.36 3.19
N ILE A 197 18.66 9.27 4.00
CA ILE A 197 19.34 10.47 3.52
C ILE A 197 20.52 10.10 2.61
N ARG A 198 21.30 9.08 2.96
CA ARG A 198 22.40 8.58 2.10
C ARG A 198 21.89 8.09 0.74
N THR A 199 20.74 7.44 0.72
CA THR A 199 20.06 6.97 -0.50
C THR A 199 19.45 8.10 -1.33
N LEU A 200 18.99 9.17 -0.70
CA LEU A 200 18.53 10.36 -1.41
C LEU A 200 19.70 11.13 -2.02
N LYS A 201 20.82 11.26 -1.30
CA LYS A 201 22.04 11.93 -1.81
C LYS A 201 22.56 11.27 -3.10
N SER A 202 22.45 9.95 -3.25
CA SER A 202 22.87 9.26 -4.48
C SER A 202 21.96 9.57 -5.67
N GLY A 203 20.67 9.86 -5.43
CA GLY A 203 19.69 10.26 -6.45
C GLY A 203 19.62 11.77 -6.70
N PHE A 204 20.56 12.55 -6.17
CA PHE A 204 20.58 14.01 -6.34
C PHE A 204 20.93 14.42 -7.78
N ARG A 205 21.84 13.69 -8.43
CA ARG A 205 22.35 14.04 -9.77
C ARG A 205 21.37 13.77 -10.89
N ASP A 206 20.46 12.80 -10.70
CA ASP A 206 19.51 12.34 -11.71
C ASP A 206 18.05 12.74 -11.39
N GLY A 207 17.82 13.52 -10.32
CA GLY A 207 16.50 13.95 -9.88
C GLY A 207 15.63 12.83 -9.26
N SER A 208 16.14 11.60 -9.18
CA SER A 208 15.36 10.45 -8.66
C SER A 208 15.05 10.56 -7.16
N TYR A 209 15.76 11.44 -6.44
CA TYR A 209 15.49 11.70 -5.02
C TYR A 209 14.09 12.28 -4.78
N GLU A 210 13.55 13.08 -5.70
CA GLU A 210 12.23 13.72 -5.53
C GLU A 210 11.12 12.68 -5.48
N THR A 211 11.12 11.72 -6.42
CA THR A 211 10.15 10.62 -6.45
C THR A 211 10.23 9.75 -5.20
N LYS A 212 11.45 9.49 -4.70
CA LYS A 212 11.66 8.73 -3.46
C LYS A 212 11.12 9.49 -2.25
N LEU A 213 11.43 10.78 -2.14
CA LEU A 213 10.97 11.65 -1.07
C LEU A 213 9.44 11.80 -1.09
N GLN A 214 8.85 11.97 -2.27
CA GLN A 214 7.41 12.06 -2.46
C GLN A 214 6.70 10.83 -1.88
N ARG A 215 7.22 9.63 -2.14
CA ARG A 215 6.65 8.37 -1.65
C ARG A 215 6.55 8.32 -0.12
N ILE A 216 7.58 8.77 0.61
CA ILE A 216 7.53 8.79 2.08
C ILE A 216 6.71 9.97 2.62
N ARG A 217 6.72 11.09 1.89
CA ARG A 217 5.99 12.30 2.23
C ARG A 217 4.48 12.05 2.27
N GLU A 218 3.99 11.28 1.30
CA GLU A 218 2.57 10.94 1.12
C GLU A 218 2.15 9.64 1.83
N ALA A 219 3.05 9.01 2.61
CA ALA A 219 2.71 7.82 3.37
C ALA A 219 1.62 8.11 4.41
N ASN A 220 0.58 7.25 4.49
CA ASN A 220 -0.54 7.41 5.43
C ASN A 220 -0.05 7.57 6.88
N ILE A 221 0.90 6.73 7.28
CA ILE A 221 1.57 6.79 8.59
C ILE A 221 3.07 6.66 8.34
N LEU A 222 3.84 7.62 8.86
CA LEU A 222 5.29 7.64 8.71
C LEU A 222 5.97 7.57 10.08
N MET A 223 6.99 6.74 10.18
CA MET A 223 7.83 6.59 11.37
C MET A 223 9.28 6.85 10.95
N LEU A 224 9.89 7.90 11.49
CA LEU A 224 11.27 8.29 11.25
C LEU A 224 12.12 7.85 12.43
N ASP A 225 12.97 6.85 12.21
CA ASP A 225 13.84 6.31 13.24
C ASP A 225 15.20 7.01 13.24
N ASP A 226 15.67 7.36 14.44
CA ASP A 226 16.97 7.96 14.76
C ASP A 226 17.24 9.32 14.09
N ILE A 227 16.26 10.22 14.15
CA ILE A 227 16.42 11.62 13.69
C ILE A 227 17.50 12.33 14.52
N GLY A 228 18.39 13.05 13.85
CA GLY A 228 19.53 13.74 14.45
C GLY A 228 20.82 12.92 14.47
N ALA A 229 20.80 11.64 14.05
CA ALA A 229 22.03 10.85 13.86
C ALA A 229 22.70 11.13 12.50
N GLU A 230 21.99 11.77 11.57
CA GLU A 230 22.51 12.19 10.27
C GLU A 230 23.47 13.39 10.36
N GLU A 231 24.37 13.49 9.37
CA GLU A 231 25.09 14.72 9.12
C GLU A 231 24.13 15.77 8.53
N VAL A 232 23.88 16.83 9.29
CA VAL A 232 23.04 17.95 8.86
C VAL A 232 23.79 18.78 7.83
N THR A 233 23.34 18.71 6.58
CA THR A 233 23.72 19.65 5.52
C THR A 233 22.56 20.60 5.22
N PRO A 234 22.82 21.81 4.70
CA PRO A 234 21.75 22.73 4.30
C PRO A 234 20.71 22.06 3.39
N TRP A 235 21.16 21.20 2.47
CA TRP A 235 20.27 20.42 1.60
C TRP A 235 19.37 19.44 2.37
N VAL A 236 19.91 18.67 3.33
CA VAL A 236 19.10 17.75 4.14
C VAL A 236 18.04 18.53 4.93
N ARG A 237 18.43 19.65 5.52
CA ARG A 237 17.54 20.48 6.32
C ARG A 237 16.44 21.14 5.46
N ASP A 238 16.85 21.81 4.39
CA ASP A 238 16.00 22.74 3.64
C ASP A 238 15.21 22.05 2.50
N GLU A 239 15.74 20.99 1.90
CA GLU A 239 15.11 20.28 0.76
C GLU A 239 14.47 18.94 1.16
N VAL A 240 14.93 18.32 2.25
CA VAL A 240 14.42 17.01 2.69
C VAL A 240 13.53 17.14 3.93
N MET A 241 14.11 17.46 5.10
CA MET A 241 13.39 17.46 6.37
C MET A 241 12.31 18.55 6.43
N GLY A 242 12.66 19.76 6.02
CA GLY A 242 11.75 20.90 6.00
C GLY A 242 10.48 20.61 5.19
N PRO A 243 10.58 20.31 3.88
CA PRO A 243 9.43 20.03 3.02
C PRO A 243 8.66 18.77 3.44
N LEU A 244 9.35 17.71 3.87
CA LEU A 244 8.72 16.48 4.37
C LEU A 244 7.79 16.78 5.56
N LEU A 245 8.32 17.41 6.61
CA LEU A 245 7.56 17.70 7.82
C LEU A 245 6.49 18.77 7.58
N HIS A 246 6.76 19.74 6.71
CA HIS A 246 5.78 20.76 6.34
C HIS A 246 4.55 20.14 5.67
N TYR A 247 4.75 19.30 4.66
CA TYR A 247 3.64 18.64 3.97
C TYR A 247 2.79 17.81 4.94
N ARG A 248 3.45 16.99 5.78
CA ARG A 248 2.75 16.14 6.74
C ARG A 248 1.98 16.94 7.79
N MET A 249 2.51 18.09 8.21
CA MET A 249 1.83 19.01 9.12
C MET A 249 0.58 19.62 8.45
N VAL A 250 0.69 20.11 7.22
CA VAL A 250 -0.44 20.73 6.48
C VAL A 250 -1.55 19.71 6.20
N HIS A 251 -1.18 18.47 5.92
CA HIS A 251 -2.12 17.39 5.62
C HIS A 251 -2.50 16.55 6.85
N GLU A 252 -2.06 16.94 8.05
CA GLU A 252 -2.38 16.27 9.32
C GLU A 252 -2.09 14.75 9.31
N LEU A 253 -1.00 14.36 8.65
CA LEU A 253 -0.63 12.95 8.50
C LEU A 253 0.14 12.46 9.75
N PRO A 254 -0.31 11.36 10.40
CA PRO A 254 0.36 10.82 11.58
C PRO A 254 1.84 10.56 11.35
N THR A 255 2.69 11.14 12.21
CA THR A 255 4.15 11.09 12.08
C THR A 255 4.77 10.75 13.42
N PHE A 256 5.55 9.68 13.47
CA PHE A 256 6.26 9.23 14.66
C PHE A 256 7.76 9.43 14.45
N LEU A 257 8.47 9.81 15.49
CA LEU A 257 9.90 10.07 15.46
C LEU A 257 10.58 9.42 16.66
N SER A 258 11.78 8.88 16.47
CA SER A 258 12.68 8.52 17.55
C SER A 258 13.99 9.30 17.43
N SER A 259 14.57 9.73 18.55
CA SER A 259 15.86 10.45 18.55
C SER A 259 16.69 10.13 19.79
N ASN A 260 18.02 10.29 19.71
CA ASN A 260 18.86 10.34 20.91
C ASN A 260 18.90 11.73 21.54
N LEU A 261 18.45 12.76 20.81
CA LEU A 261 18.42 14.15 21.23
C LEU A 261 17.02 14.51 21.72
N ASN A 262 16.92 15.39 22.71
CA ASN A 262 15.65 16.09 22.98
C ASN A 262 15.39 17.17 21.91
N LEU A 263 14.24 17.84 21.95
CA LEU A 263 13.87 18.82 20.92
C LEU A 263 14.82 20.03 20.87
N ASP A 264 15.31 20.51 22.02
CA ASP A 264 16.21 21.67 22.09
C ASP A 264 17.60 21.31 21.58
N GLU A 265 18.09 20.11 21.92
CA GLU A 265 19.33 19.53 21.39
C GLU A 265 19.23 19.30 19.88
N LEU A 266 18.09 18.81 19.40
CA LEU A 266 17.84 18.63 17.98
C LEU A 266 17.78 19.97 17.25
N GLU A 267 17.20 21.01 17.86
CA GLU A 267 17.19 22.37 17.30
C GLU A 267 18.61 22.87 17.09
N HIS A 268 19.45 22.76 18.12
CA HIS A 268 20.84 23.17 18.07
C HIS A 268 21.62 22.38 16.99
N HIS A 269 21.41 21.07 16.93
CA HIS A 269 22.02 20.20 15.92
C HIS A 269 21.61 20.60 14.49
N LEU A 270 20.35 20.94 14.26
CA LEU A 270 19.84 21.37 12.96
C LEU A 270 20.29 22.80 12.56
N ALA A 271 20.59 23.65 13.55
CA ALA A 271 21.02 25.02 13.31
C ALA A 271 22.46 25.10 12.81
N ILE A 272 23.33 24.19 13.25
CA ILE A 272 24.77 24.23 12.93
C ILE A 272 25.04 23.52 11.61
N THR A 273 25.54 24.26 10.62
CA THR A 273 26.04 23.70 9.36
C THR A 273 27.43 24.21 9.02
N ARG A 274 28.08 23.61 8.02
CA ARG A 274 29.39 24.08 7.51
C ARG A 274 29.36 25.53 6.99
N GLU A 275 28.19 26.04 6.64
CA GLU A 275 27.97 27.39 6.11
C GLU A 275 27.64 28.43 7.21
N GLY A 276 27.49 27.99 8.45
CA GLY A 276 27.16 28.84 9.60
C GLY A 276 25.94 28.36 10.39
N ALA A 277 25.54 29.18 11.37
CA ALA A 277 24.36 28.94 12.20
C ALA A 277 23.10 29.51 11.56
N GLU A 278 22.06 28.69 11.45
CA GLU A 278 20.79 28.98 10.76
C GLU A 278 19.60 28.70 11.71
N GLU A 279 19.61 29.37 12.86
CA GLU A 279 18.69 29.13 13.98
C GLU A 279 17.22 29.22 13.56
N THR A 280 16.85 30.22 12.76
CA THR A 280 15.45 30.42 12.34
C THR A 280 14.92 29.27 11.47
N LYS A 281 15.78 28.62 10.68
CA LYS A 281 15.39 27.47 9.86
C LYS A 281 15.22 26.23 10.71
N ALA A 282 16.13 26.01 11.66
CA ALA A 282 16.04 24.91 12.62
C ALA A 282 14.78 25.02 13.49
N ALA A 283 14.51 26.20 14.06
CA ALA A 283 13.33 26.47 14.87
C ALA A 283 12.03 26.12 14.13
N ARG A 284 11.92 26.48 12.83
CA ARG A 284 10.74 26.11 12.02
C ARG A 284 10.54 24.60 11.89
N ILE A 285 11.62 23.83 11.80
CA ILE A 285 11.53 22.36 11.73
C ILE A 285 11.06 21.80 13.07
N ILE A 286 11.60 22.30 14.17
CA ILE A 286 11.20 21.88 15.52
C ILE A 286 9.74 22.21 15.80
N GLU A 287 9.26 23.40 15.42
CA GLU A 287 7.84 23.76 15.56
C GLU A 287 6.90 22.85 14.75
N ARG A 288 7.34 22.37 13.58
CA ARG A 288 6.61 21.35 12.81
C ARG A 288 6.58 20.01 13.54
N ILE A 289 7.70 19.60 14.15
CA ILE A 289 7.76 18.36 14.95
C ILE A 289 6.83 18.46 16.17
N LYS A 290 6.84 19.56 16.91
CA LYS A 290 5.94 19.83 18.05
C LYS A 290 4.45 19.83 17.63
N SER A 291 4.17 20.32 16.42
CA SER A 291 2.82 20.30 15.88
C SER A 291 2.35 18.88 15.56
N LEU A 292 3.24 18.04 15.02
CA LEU A 292 2.95 16.66 14.59
C LEU A 292 2.96 15.63 15.72
N THR A 293 3.61 15.91 16.84
CA THR A 293 3.93 14.90 17.86
C THR A 293 3.67 15.34 19.29
N ASN A 294 3.46 14.35 20.16
CA ASN A 294 3.60 14.49 21.61
C ASN A 294 4.96 13.91 22.03
N THR A 295 5.69 14.64 22.88
CA THR A 295 7.05 14.28 23.32
C THR A 295 7.01 13.32 24.50
N TYR A 296 7.81 12.25 24.42
CA TYR A 296 8.00 11.28 25.50
C TYR A 296 9.48 10.98 25.69
N TYR A 297 9.92 11.01 26.94
CA TYR A 297 11.27 10.60 27.33
C TYR A 297 11.30 9.11 27.66
N LEU A 298 12.27 8.38 27.08
CA LEU A 298 12.48 6.95 27.30
C LEU A 298 13.84 6.71 27.94
N ASP A 299 13.81 6.43 29.24
CA ASP A 299 14.95 6.00 30.04
C ASP A 299 15.01 4.48 30.24
N GLY A 300 16.13 4.02 30.78
CA GLY A 300 16.37 2.63 31.13
C GLY A 300 17.79 2.17 30.79
N GLU A 301 18.09 0.94 31.16
CA GLU A 301 19.37 0.30 30.83
C GLU A 301 19.49 0.07 29.32
N ASN A 302 20.73 0.02 28.84
CA ASN A 302 21.01 -0.30 27.46
C ASN A 302 20.72 -1.78 27.21
N LEU A 303 19.63 -2.05 26.49
CA LEU A 303 19.13 -3.38 26.18
C LEU A 303 19.94 -4.11 25.10
N ARG A 304 20.98 -3.48 24.53
CA ARG A 304 21.89 -4.12 23.55
C ARG A 304 23.07 -4.86 24.21
N ASN A 305 23.28 -4.67 25.51
CA ASN A 305 24.42 -5.22 26.24
C ASN A 305 24.09 -6.51 27.02
N ASN A 306 22.87 -7.03 26.89
CA ASN A 306 22.39 -8.28 27.47
C ASN A 306 21.78 -9.16 26.38
#